data_AF-A0A7W8T221-F1
#
_entry.id   AF-A0A7W8T221-F1
#
_cell.length_a   1.000
_cell.length_b   1.000
_cell.length_c   1.000
_cell.angle_alpha   90.00
_cell.angle_beta   90.00
_cell.angle_gamma   90.00
#
_symmetry.space_group_name_H-M   'P 1'
#
loop_
_entity.id
_entity.type
_entity.pdbx_description
1 polymer ?
#
loop_
_entity_poly.entity_id
_entity_poly.type
_entity_poly.pdbx_seq_one_letter_code
_entity_poly.pdbx_strand_id
1 'polypeptide(L)'
;MAPFFPNVVSAPINCGIGTDQLPPGSPNLLPLDPAAEDNRARTVEQMVGPISPGLVEDTGTVLFRDLWLRQDLAPRDRRMVTVAALIKGGQFAQLSYHLGRVMDNGLTRSEASEMVSPSGLLCRMAERVLGGAGS
;
A
#
# COMPACT_ATOMS: atom_id res chain seq x y z
N MET A 1 9.35 -43.22 -14.40
CA MET A 1 9.83 -42.00 -13.70
C MET A 1 9.48 -40.83 -14.61
N ALA A 2 8.29 -40.25 -14.46
CA ALA A 2 7.76 -39.24 -15.37
C ALA A 2 8.20 -37.84 -14.93
N PRO A 3 8.62 -36.95 -15.85
CA PRO A 3 8.84 -35.54 -15.57
C PRO A 3 7.50 -34.81 -15.67
N PHE A 4 7.13 -33.99 -14.68
CA PHE A 4 5.92 -33.19 -14.75
C PHE A 4 6.10 -31.83 -14.08
N PHE A 5 6.71 -30.90 -14.81
CA PHE A 5 6.37 -29.49 -14.72
C PHE A 5 6.48 -28.91 -16.13
N PRO A 6 5.40 -28.88 -16.93
CA PRO A 6 5.44 -28.18 -18.19
C PRO A 6 5.56 -26.68 -17.92
N ASN A 7 6.30 -26.00 -18.80
CA ASN A 7 6.48 -24.56 -18.86
C ASN A 7 5.22 -23.77 -18.50
N VAL A 8 5.14 -23.24 -17.28
CA VAL A 8 4.28 -22.10 -16.97
C VAL A 8 5.07 -20.86 -17.35
N VAL A 9 5.03 -20.48 -18.63
CA VAL A 9 5.27 -19.08 -18.99
C VAL A 9 4.19 -18.30 -18.28
N SER A 10 4.55 -17.59 -17.21
CA SER A 10 3.63 -16.69 -16.52
C SER A 10 3.20 -15.65 -17.55
N ALA A 11 2.00 -15.82 -18.11
CA ALA A 11 1.37 -14.77 -18.88
C ALA A 11 1.28 -13.55 -17.93
N PRO A 12 1.74 -12.36 -18.33
CA PRO A 12 1.56 -11.17 -17.52
C PRO A 12 0.05 -10.99 -17.34
N ILE A 13 -0.41 -11.08 -16.10
CA ILE A 13 -1.79 -10.77 -15.74
C ILE A 13 -1.99 -9.29 -16.08
N ASN A 14 -2.69 -9.02 -17.18
CA ASN A 14 -3.01 -7.69 -17.65
C ASN A 14 -4.32 -7.25 -16.98
N CYS A 15 -4.24 -6.39 -15.96
CA CYS A 15 -5.43 -5.87 -15.28
C CYS A 15 -6.25 -4.92 -16.18
N GLY A 16 -5.77 -4.57 -17.37
CA GLY A 16 -6.47 -3.68 -18.31
C GLY A 16 -6.46 -2.20 -17.92
N ILE A 17 -5.57 -1.81 -17.00
CA ILE A 17 -5.58 -0.48 -16.38
C ILE A 17 -4.53 0.43 -17.00
N GLY A 18 -5.00 1.46 -17.70
CA GLY A 18 -4.19 2.55 -18.27
C GLY A 18 -4.07 3.75 -17.34
N THR A 19 -3.09 4.62 -17.59
CA THR A 19 -2.88 5.86 -16.79
C THR A 19 -4.05 6.84 -16.89
N ASP A 20 -4.82 6.75 -17.97
CA ASP A 20 -6.06 7.48 -18.23
C ASP A 20 -7.22 7.07 -17.31
N GLN A 21 -7.12 5.90 -16.66
CA GLN A 21 -8.14 5.38 -15.76
C GLN A 21 -7.86 5.72 -14.28
N LEU A 22 -6.73 6.35 -13.96
CA LEU A 22 -6.41 6.73 -12.59
C LEU A 22 -7.30 7.90 -12.14
N PRO A 23 -7.89 7.84 -10.93
CA PRO A 23 -8.65 8.96 -10.41
C PRO A 23 -7.75 10.20 -10.32
N PRO A 24 -8.26 11.39 -10.65
CA PRO A 24 -7.54 12.63 -10.37
C PRO A 24 -7.29 12.70 -8.86
N GLY A 25 -6.08 13.10 -8.46
CA GLY A 25 -5.77 13.23 -7.03
C GLY A 25 -6.76 14.17 -6.34
N SER A 26 -7.34 13.74 -5.22
CA SER A 26 -8.32 14.52 -4.48
C SER A 26 -7.70 15.83 -3.97
N PRO A 27 -8.29 16.99 -4.28
CA PRO A 27 -7.89 18.26 -3.69
C PRO A 27 -8.41 18.43 -2.25
N ASN A 28 -9.35 17.58 -1.81
CA ASN A 28 -9.95 17.64 -0.49
C ASN A 28 -9.24 16.66 0.47
N LEU A 29 -8.60 17.23 1.49
CA LEU A 29 -7.83 16.49 2.49
C LEU A 29 -8.69 16.21 3.72
N LEU A 30 -8.52 15.02 4.30
CA LEU A 30 -9.03 14.70 5.63
C LEU A 30 -8.38 15.61 6.69
N PRO A 31 -9.09 15.90 7.78
CA PRO A 31 -8.53 16.69 8.87
C PRO A 31 -7.33 15.97 9.51
N LEU A 32 -6.27 16.73 9.77
CA LEU A 32 -5.09 16.27 10.48
C LEU A 32 -5.35 16.27 12.00
N ASP A 33 -4.95 15.21 12.68
CA ASP A 33 -4.86 15.21 14.15
C ASP A 33 -3.53 15.86 14.57
N PRO A 34 -3.55 17.08 15.14
CA PRO A 34 -2.34 17.81 15.48
C PRO A 34 -1.51 17.12 16.56
N ALA A 35 -2.17 16.50 17.56
CA ALA A 35 -1.45 15.87 18.67
C ALA A 35 -0.74 14.59 18.21
N ALA A 36 -1.39 13.81 17.35
CA ALA A 36 -0.78 12.63 16.76
C ALA A 36 0.40 13.00 15.85
N GLU A 37 0.26 14.05 15.04
CA GLU A 37 1.31 14.52 14.14
C GLU A 37 2.52 15.06 14.91
N ASP A 38 2.32 15.85 15.97
CA ASP A 38 3.43 16.39 16.77
C ASP A 38 4.23 15.27 17.45
N ASN A 39 3.56 14.22 17.93
CA ASN A 39 4.22 13.05 18.51
C ASN A 39 5.06 12.31 17.46
N ARG A 40 4.52 12.11 16.25
CA ARG A 40 5.22 11.45 15.15
C ARG A 40 6.40 12.28 14.65
N ALA A 41 6.21 13.59 14.47
CA ALA A 41 7.23 14.51 14.00
C ALA A 41 8.45 14.52 14.94
N ARG A 42 8.24 14.60 16.26
CA ARG A 42 9.33 14.48 17.26
C ARG A 42 10.08 13.16 17.15
N THR A 43 9.34 12.07 16.95
CA THR A 43 9.92 10.72 16.82
C THR A 43 10.79 10.60 15.56
N VAL A 44 10.33 11.15 14.43
CA VAL A 44 11.08 11.17 13.17
C VAL A 44 12.29 12.09 13.24
N GLU A 45 12.17 13.27 13.83
CA GLU A 45 13.30 14.18 14.05
C GLU A 45 14.42 13.49 14.83
N GLN A 46 14.09 12.81 15.94
CA GLN A 46 15.08 12.13 16.78
C GLN A 46 15.81 10.99 16.05
N MET A 47 15.10 10.21 15.24
CA MET A 47 15.67 9.03 14.59
C MET A 47 16.32 9.33 13.23
N VAL A 48 15.80 10.32 12.51
CA VAL A 48 16.13 10.57 11.09
C VAL A 48 16.79 11.92 10.89
N GLY A 49 16.48 12.93 11.73
CA GLY A 49 17.02 14.29 11.61
C GLY A 49 18.55 14.36 11.51
N PRO A 50 19.31 13.66 12.38
CA PRO A 50 20.78 13.64 12.29
C PRO A 50 21.34 12.98 11.02
N ILE A 51 20.53 12.18 10.32
CA ILE A 51 20.94 11.40 9.14
C ILE A 51 20.56 12.13 7.86
N SER A 52 19.32 12.62 7.79
CA SER A 52 18.77 13.29 6.61
C SER A 52 17.64 14.26 7.00
N PRO A 53 17.94 15.56 7.13
CA PRO A 53 16.94 16.60 7.37
C PRO A 53 15.89 16.68 6.25
N GLY A 54 16.29 16.48 4.99
CA GLY A 54 15.36 16.48 3.86
C GLY A 54 14.33 15.35 3.96
N LEU A 55 14.71 14.19 4.47
CA LEU A 55 13.76 13.09 4.69
C LEU A 55 12.77 13.40 5.81
N VAL A 56 13.16 14.15 6.84
CA VAL A 56 12.23 14.64 7.87
C VAL A 56 11.20 15.57 7.25
N GLU A 57 11.66 16.51 6.44
CA GLU A 57 10.80 17.47 5.73
C GLU A 57 9.79 16.75 4.83
N ASP A 58 10.26 15.87 3.94
CA ASP A 58 9.41 15.08 3.03
C ASP A 58 8.39 14.22 3.82
N THR A 59 8.83 13.64 4.93
CA THR A 59 7.93 12.85 5.77
C THR A 59 6.81 13.73 6.34
N GLY A 60 7.12 14.92 6.85
CA GLY A 60 6.10 15.83 7.37
C GLY A 60 5.17 16.39 6.30
N THR A 61 5.74 16.95 5.23
CA THR A 61 5.00 17.74 4.25
C THR A 61 4.32 16.86 3.20
N VAL A 62 5.08 15.97 2.56
CA VAL A 62 4.59 15.14 1.45
C VAL A 62 3.75 13.98 1.97
N LEU A 63 4.22 13.27 3.00
CA LEU A 63 3.51 12.07 3.47
C LEU A 63 2.31 12.43 4.36
N PHE A 64 2.54 13.08 5.50
CA PHE A 64 1.51 13.17 6.55
C PHE A 64 0.60 14.40 6.45
N ARG A 65 1.02 15.47 5.77
CA ARG A 65 0.20 16.67 5.53
C ARG A 65 -0.45 16.74 4.15
N ASP A 66 -0.13 15.80 3.26
CA ASP A 66 -0.78 15.66 1.94
C ASP A 66 -1.21 14.21 1.69
N LEU A 67 -0.28 13.34 1.28
CA LEU A 67 -0.60 12.02 0.71
C LEU A 67 -1.55 11.17 1.58
N TRP A 68 -1.31 11.10 2.90
CA TRP A 68 -2.10 10.29 3.82
C TRP A 68 -3.49 10.88 4.15
N LEU A 69 -3.70 12.16 3.86
CA LEU A 69 -4.96 12.85 4.06
C LEU A 69 -5.86 12.81 2.82
N ARG A 70 -5.36 12.43 1.64
CA ARG A 70 -6.19 12.34 0.42
C ARG A 70 -7.37 11.39 0.59
N GLN A 71 -8.51 11.68 -0.06
CA GLN A 71 -9.74 10.91 0.13
C GLN A 71 -9.95 9.79 -0.90
N ASP A 72 -9.10 9.72 -1.93
CA ASP A 72 -9.22 8.78 -3.06
C ASP A 72 -9.17 7.29 -2.65
N LEU A 73 -8.71 7.00 -1.43
CA LEU A 73 -8.53 5.66 -0.88
C LEU A 73 -9.04 5.63 0.56
N ALA A 74 -9.71 4.56 0.95
CA ALA A 74 -10.05 4.37 2.35
C ALA A 74 -8.75 4.18 3.19
N PRO A 75 -8.72 4.58 4.48
CA PRO A 75 -7.54 4.38 5.33
C PRO A 75 -7.05 2.93 5.42
N ARG A 76 -7.96 1.95 5.29
CA ARG A 76 -7.62 0.52 5.19
C ARG A 76 -6.83 0.22 3.92
N ASP A 77 -7.27 0.76 2.80
CA ASP A 77 -6.70 0.48 1.49
C ASP A 77 -5.32 1.16 1.33
N ARG A 78 -5.12 2.33 1.95
CA ARG A 78 -3.79 2.95 2.09
C ARG A 78 -2.75 2.02 2.73
N ARG A 79 -3.14 1.29 3.77
CA ARG A 79 -2.24 0.33 4.44
C ARG A 79 -1.94 -0.89 3.56
N MET A 80 -2.89 -1.31 2.71
CA MET A 80 -2.64 -2.36 1.71
C MET A 80 -1.64 -1.90 0.65
N VAL A 81 -1.67 -0.62 0.24
CA VAL A 81 -0.65 -0.04 -0.65
C VAL A 81 0.74 -0.14 -0.05
N THR A 82 0.89 0.18 1.24
CA THR A 82 2.17 0.04 1.93
C THR A 82 2.64 -1.41 1.93
N VAL A 83 1.76 -2.37 2.24
CA VAL A 83 2.09 -3.80 2.18
C VAL A 83 2.52 -4.21 0.76
N ALA A 84 1.86 -3.70 -0.29
CA ALA A 84 2.25 -3.92 -1.67
C ALA A 84 3.63 -3.33 -2.01
N ALA A 85 3.92 -2.13 -1.52
CA ALA A 85 5.22 -1.51 -1.68
C ALA A 85 6.33 -2.30 -0.95
N LEU A 86 6.04 -2.84 0.25
CA LEU A 86 6.97 -3.66 1.02
C LEU A 86 7.26 -5.00 0.32
N ILE A 87 6.23 -5.66 -0.22
CA ILE A 87 6.36 -6.89 -1.02
C ILE A 87 7.17 -6.63 -2.28
N LYS A 88 6.85 -5.56 -3.03
CA LYS A 88 7.62 -5.15 -4.22
C LYS A 88 9.07 -4.77 -3.87
N GLY A 89 9.28 -4.13 -2.72
CA GLY A 89 10.58 -3.71 -2.22
C GLY A 89 11.41 -4.83 -1.60
N GLY A 90 10.92 -6.07 -1.58
CA GLY A 90 11.65 -7.23 -1.07
C GLY A 90 11.80 -7.27 0.45
N GLN A 91 11.01 -6.49 1.20
CA GLN A 91 11.09 -6.38 2.66
C GLN A 91 10.30 -7.52 3.36
N PHE A 92 10.59 -8.77 2.96
CA PHE A 92 9.83 -9.96 3.34
C PHE A 92 9.91 -10.34 4.83
N ALA A 93 10.91 -9.83 5.57
CA ALA A 93 11.07 -10.10 7.00
C ALA A 93 9.88 -9.63 7.85
N GLN A 94 9.13 -8.61 7.40
CA GLN A 94 7.95 -8.10 8.10
C GLN A 94 6.63 -8.70 7.58
N LEU A 95 6.67 -9.43 6.45
CA LEU A 95 5.48 -9.84 5.72
C LEU A 95 4.60 -10.80 6.51
N SER A 96 5.19 -11.77 7.20
CA SER A 96 4.47 -12.78 7.98
C SER A 96 3.63 -12.16 9.10
N TYR A 97 4.18 -11.15 9.78
CA TYR A 97 3.49 -10.45 10.87
C TYR A 97 2.30 -9.62 10.37
N HIS A 98 2.50 -8.85 9.30
CA HIS A 98 1.45 -8.00 8.75
C HIS A 98 0.36 -8.81 8.03
N LEU A 99 0.71 -9.90 7.35
CA LEU A 99 -0.26 -10.78 6.70
C LEU A 99 -1.18 -11.45 7.73
N GLY A 100 -0.64 -11.91 8.86
CA GLY A 100 -1.42 -12.46 9.97
C GLY A 100 -2.48 -11.48 10.48
N ARG A 101 -2.08 -10.23 10.78
CA ARG A 101 -3.03 -9.19 11.23
C ARG A 101 -4.13 -8.87 10.21
N VAL A 102 -3.84 -8.96 8.91
CA VAL A 102 -4.85 -8.68 7.88
C VAL A 102 -5.85 -9.83 7.77
N MET A 103 -5.39 -11.08 7.93
CA MET A 103 -6.27 -12.27 7.98
C MET A 103 -7.19 -12.26 9.21
N ASP A 104 -6.71 -11.81 10.37
CA ASP A 104 -7.54 -11.62 11.57
C ASP A 104 -8.69 -10.63 11.36
N ASN A 105 -8.56 -9.74 10.36
CA ASN A 105 -9.57 -8.74 9.98
C ASN A 105 -10.41 -9.16 8.75
N GLY A 106 -10.55 -10.47 8.54
CA GLY A 106 -11.50 -11.04 7.57
C GLY A 106 -10.94 -11.22 6.16
N LEU A 107 -9.63 -11.12 5.97
CA LEU A 107 -9.01 -11.46 4.69
C LEU A 107 -8.95 -12.99 4.53
N THR A 108 -9.61 -13.50 3.49
CA THR A 108 -9.67 -14.93 3.19
C THR A 108 -8.32 -15.46 2.69
N ARG A 109 -8.13 -16.80 2.74
CA ARG A 109 -6.91 -17.44 2.22
C ARG A 109 -6.71 -17.22 0.72
N SER A 110 -7.80 -17.14 -0.05
CA SER A 110 -7.77 -16.82 -1.49
C SER A 110 -7.37 -15.36 -1.73
N GLU A 111 -7.84 -14.46 -0.88
CA GLU A 111 -7.40 -13.06 -0.93
C GLU A 111 -5.92 -12.93 -0.56
N ALA A 112 -5.47 -13.63 0.48
CA ALA A 112 -4.07 -13.69 0.90
C ALA A 112 -3.16 -14.28 -0.19
N SER A 113 -3.59 -15.35 -0.89
CA SER A 113 -2.75 -16.01 -1.90
C SER A 113 -2.43 -15.11 -3.09
N GLU A 114 -3.35 -14.27 -3.55
CA GLU A 114 -2.99 -13.29 -4.59
C GLU A 114 -2.39 -12.00 -4.03
N MET A 115 -2.48 -11.71 -2.73
CA MET A 115 -1.67 -10.64 -2.13
C MET A 115 -0.18 -10.97 -2.08
N VAL A 116 0.18 -12.25 -1.96
CA VAL A 116 1.60 -12.69 -2.01
C VAL A 116 2.18 -12.52 -3.41
N SER A 117 1.34 -12.57 -4.45
CA SER A 117 1.76 -12.28 -5.82
C SER A 117 1.74 -10.77 -6.08
N PRO A 118 2.87 -10.13 -6.44
CA PRO A 118 2.91 -8.69 -6.72
C PRO A 118 1.89 -8.24 -7.79
N SER A 119 1.61 -9.09 -8.78
CA SER A 119 0.65 -8.80 -9.85
C SER A 119 -0.80 -8.94 -9.41
N GLY A 120 -1.15 -9.97 -8.62
CA GLY A 120 -2.50 -10.14 -8.08
C GLY A 120 -2.86 -9.05 -7.06
N LEU A 121 -1.88 -8.67 -6.25
CA LEU A 121 -2.00 -7.56 -5.30
C LEU A 121 -2.28 -6.23 -5.99
N LEU A 122 -1.56 -5.93 -7.09
CA LEU A 122 -1.79 -4.72 -7.87
C LEU A 122 -3.15 -4.74 -8.58
N CYS A 123 -3.58 -5.86 -9.18
CA CYS A 123 -4.91 -5.92 -9.81
C CYS A 123 -6.03 -5.67 -8.79
N ARG A 124 -6.04 -6.34 -7.63
CA ARG A 124 -7.08 -6.15 -6.61
C ARG A 124 -7.09 -4.74 -6.02
N MET A 125 -5.90 -4.18 -5.79
CA MET A 125 -5.79 -2.81 -5.32
C MET A 125 -6.38 -1.84 -6.35
N ALA A 126 -6.11 -2.07 -7.63
CA ALA A 126 -6.61 -1.23 -8.69
C ALA A 126 -8.13 -1.39 -8.91
N GLU A 127 -8.69 -2.60 -8.82
CA GLU A 127 -10.15 -2.81 -8.80
C GLU A 127 -10.84 -2.06 -7.65
N ARG A 128 -10.23 -2.02 -6.46
CA ARG A 128 -10.76 -1.29 -5.29
C ARG A 128 -10.64 0.22 -5.40
N VAL A 129 -9.56 0.72 -6.00
CA VAL A 129 -9.30 2.16 -6.19
C VAL A 129 -10.13 2.71 -7.36
N LEU A 130 -10.27 1.95 -8.44
CA LEU A 130 -10.99 2.38 -9.64
C LEU A 130 -12.47 2.00 -9.64
N GLY A 131 -12.86 0.98 -8.87
CA GLY A 131 -14.22 0.46 -8.82
C GLY A 131 -15.24 1.30 -8.04
N GLY A 132 -14.79 2.32 -7.31
CA GLY A 132 -15.65 3.28 -6.63
C GLY A 132 -16.42 2.71 -5.43
N ALA A 133 -16.53 3.55 -4.40
CA ALA A 133 -17.39 3.35 -3.24
C ALA A 133 -18.86 3.21 -3.69
N GLY A 134 -19.33 1.97 -3.77
CA GLY A 134 -20.72 1.63 -4.00
C GLY A 134 -21.15 0.50 -3.08
N SER A 135 -21.33 0.79 -1.79
CA SER A 135 -22.29 0.20 -0.83
C SER A 135 -22.06 0.78 0.56
#